data_AF-A0A2S5B9W7-F1
#
_entry.id   AF-A0A2S5B9W7-F1
#
_cell.length_a   1.000
_cell.length_b   1.000
_cell.length_c   1.000
_cell.angle_alpha   90.00
_cell.angle_beta   90.00
_cell.angle_gamma   90.00
#
_symmetry.space_group_name_H-M   'P 1'
#
loop_
_entity.id
_entity.type
_entity.pdbx_description
1 polymer ?
#
loop_
_entity_poly.entity_id
_entity_poly.type
_entity_poly.pdbx_seq_one_letter_code
_entity_poly.pdbx_strand_id
1 'polypeptide(L)'
;MRAHKTPYRIIDAFTDEAFAGNPAAVVLFDGDDRIEDVGLMQKLAIEYNLQETAFLRLQEPSDERSPRYRLRWFTPVQEFPLCGHATLASSHYLLDEVHPDADRITFETMSGPLTAARREPDLIELDFPADDSAVAPAEALDEATYSALMAQVNDELPAAIVAVRVAKLAVVVELTSDFNLADAKLDATCLATSSRYFVFTQICSGGAAHIYTRVLDGAEACPEDPVTGSAHCVLAPYFLDSSTAANGRLLRQHPELARKQSDAPSSLRCRQGGPRRGQLEVEWRWRDGRVLLRGNAVTVMEGNIGL
;
A
#
# COMPACT_ATOMS: atom_id res chain seq x y z
N MET A 1 21.84 9.26 34.49
CA MET A 1 20.91 9.63 33.41
C MET A 1 20.32 8.34 32.88
N ARG A 2 19.00 8.11 32.98
CA ARG A 2 18.40 6.94 32.34
C ARG A 2 18.49 7.18 30.83
N ALA A 3 19.15 6.27 30.10
CA ALA A 3 19.17 6.32 28.64
C ALA A 3 17.73 6.44 28.15
N HIS A 4 17.44 7.45 27.32
CA HIS A 4 16.15 7.55 26.66
C HIS A 4 15.99 6.31 25.78
N LYS A 5 15.13 5.39 26.22
CA LYS A 5 14.81 4.21 25.44
C LYS A 5 14.04 4.67 24.21
N THR A 6 14.50 4.28 23.03
CA THR A 6 13.80 4.58 21.77
C THR A 6 13.06 3.33 21.35
N PRO A 7 11.76 3.19 21.66
CA PRO A 7 11.03 1.98 21.37
C PRO A 7 10.86 1.80 19.87
N TYR A 8 10.90 0.54 19.44
CA TYR A 8 10.54 0.14 18.09
C TYR A 8 9.59 -1.06 18.11
N ARG A 9 8.84 -1.20 17.01
CA ARG A 9 8.05 -2.38 16.67
C ARG A 9 8.38 -2.82 15.25
N ILE A 10 8.38 -4.13 15.01
CA ILE A 10 8.22 -4.68 13.65
C ILE A 10 6.77 -5.14 13.56
N ILE A 11 6.06 -4.60 12.57
CA ILE A 11 4.62 -4.78 12.43
C ILE A 11 4.32 -5.22 11.00
N ASP A 12 3.52 -6.26 10.90
CA ASP A 12 3.03 -6.78 9.64
C ASP A 12 1.70 -6.12 9.31
N ALA A 13 1.68 -5.25 8.29
CA ALA A 13 0.50 -4.53 7.85
C ALA A 13 -0.31 -5.31 6.81
N PHE A 14 -1.62 -5.04 6.74
CA PHE A 14 -2.57 -5.67 5.82
C PHE A 14 -2.69 -7.19 6.01
N THR A 15 -2.67 -7.63 7.27
CA THR A 15 -2.77 -9.04 7.66
C THR A 15 -3.31 -9.20 9.08
N ASP A 16 -3.89 -10.36 9.36
CA ASP A 16 -4.29 -10.84 10.69
C ASP A 16 -3.33 -11.92 11.23
N GLU A 17 -2.35 -12.31 10.41
CA GLU A 17 -1.41 -13.38 10.69
C GLU A 17 0.02 -12.82 10.73
N ALA A 18 0.77 -13.21 11.77
CA ALA A 18 2.19 -12.94 11.85
C ALA A 18 2.93 -13.57 10.67
N PHE A 19 3.94 -12.86 10.16
CA PHE A 19 4.78 -13.23 9.03
C PHE A 19 4.07 -13.23 7.66
N ALA A 20 2.85 -12.67 7.59
CA ALA A 20 2.13 -12.35 6.36
C ALA A 20 2.03 -10.83 6.15
N GLY A 21 1.29 -10.35 5.16
CA GLY A 21 1.17 -8.91 4.88
C GLY A 21 2.48 -8.24 4.50
N ASN A 22 2.64 -6.95 4.82
CA ASN A 22 3.82 -6.16 4.49
C ASN A 22 4.52 -5.64 5.76
N PRO A 23 5.74 -6.11 6.07
CA PRO A 23 6.43 -5.74 7.29
C PRO A 23 7.00 -4.32 7.24
N ALA A 24 6.77 -3.54 8.30
CA ALA A 24 7.43 -2.25 8.52
C ALA A 24 8.06 -2.20 9.92
N ALA A 25 9.23 -1.58 10.00
CA ALA A 25 9.78 -1.12 11.27
C ALA A 25 9.14 0.22 11.63
N VAL A 26 8.69 0.38 12.88
CA VAL A 26 8.11 1.63 13.39
C VAL A 26 8.92 2.05 14.61
N VAL A 27 9.54 3.23 14.54
CA VAL A 27 10.40 3.81 15.58
C VAL A 27 9.72 5.05 16.14
N LEU A 28 9.59 5.14 17.46
CA LEU A 28 9.00 6.30 18.13
C LEU A 28 10.07 7.11 18.86
N PHE A 29 10.31 8.32 18.36
CA PHE A 29 11.13 9.36 18.98
C PHE A 29 10.27 10.18 19.95
N ASP A 30 9.89 9.57 21.07
CA ASP A 30 9.06 10.20 22.11
C ASP A 30 9.69 11.49 22.66
N GLY A 31 9.09 12.64 22.35
CA GLY A 31 9.55 13.96 22.78
C GLY A 31 10.93 14.39 22.26
N ASP A 32 11.44 13.76 21.19
CA ASP A 32 12.84 13.90 20.77
C ASP A 32 12.99 14.49 19.35
N ASP A 33 13.92 15.41 19.18
CA ASP A 33 14.20 16.10 17.91
C ASP A 33 15.00 15.25 16.91
N ARG A 34 15.38 14.01 17.27
CA ARG A 34 16.00 13.03 16.37
C ARG A 34 15.20 12.73 15.10
N ILE A 35 13.90 13.06 15.05
CA ILE A 35 13.12 13.01 13.80
C ILE A 35 13.70 13.90 12.69
N GLU A 36 14.56 14.87 13.02
CA GLU A 36 15.23 15.72 12.04
C GLU A 36 16.63 15.19 11.65
N ASP A 37 17.16 14.18 12.35
CA ASP A 37 18.44 13.53 12.01
C ASP A 37 18.25 12.50 10.89
N VAL A 38 18.28 12.99 9.65
CA VAL A 38 18.17 12.18 8.42
C VAL A 38 19.26 11.10 8.38
N GLY A 39 20.47 11.41 8.85
CA GLY A 39 21.59 10.46 8.83
C GLY A 39 21.37 9.29 9.79
N LEU A 40 20.81 9.55 10.97
CA LEU A 40 20.43 8.51 11.92
C LEU A 40 19.28 7.64 11.37
N MET A 41 18.22 8.26 10.87
CA MET A 41 17.07 7.52 10.34
C MET A 41 17.45 6.63 9.16
N GLN A 42 18.29 7.13 8.23
CA GLN A 42 18.80 6.32 7.13
C GLN A 42 19.64 5.13 7.61
N LYS A 43 20.50 5.31 8.62
CA LYS A 43 21.28 4.21 9.21
C LYS A 43 20.37 3.16 9.85
N LEU A 44 19.33 3.58 10.56
CA LEU A 44 18.36 2.65 11.15
C LEU A 44 17.56 1.91 10.07
N ALA A 45 17.15 2.58 9.00
CA ALA A 45 16.46 1.93 7.89
C ALA A 45 17.36 0.87 7.20
N ILE A 46 18.65 1.16 7.04
CA ILE A 46 19.64 0.19 6.56
C ILE A 46 19.78 -1.00 7.53
N GLU A 47 19.84 -0.74 8.85
CA GLU A 47 19.98 -1.79 9.87
C GLU A 47 18.77 -2.73 9.89
N TYR A 48 17.55 -2.20 9.79
CA TYR A 48 16.34 -3.03 9.74
C TYR A 48 16.20 -3.79 8.43
N ASN A 49 16.66 -3.22 7.32
CA ASN A 49 16.66 -3.83 5.99
C ASN A 49 15.28 -4.41 5.58
N LEU A 50 14.21 -3.70 5.93
CA LEU A 50 12.84 -3.92 5.46
C LEU A 50 12.53 -2.97 4.29
N GLN A 51 11.38 -3.13 3.63
CA GLN A 51 10.93 -2.21 2.57
C GLN A 51 10.93 -0.77 3.10
N GLU A 52 10.21 -0.53 4.19
CA GLU A 52 10.18 0.77 4.85
C GLU A 52 10.36 0.71 6.37
N THR A 53 11.04 1.73 6.88
CA THR A 53 11.07 2.10 8.30
C THR A 53 10.36 3.43 8.50
N ALA A 54 9.36 3.46 9.36
CA ALA A 54 8.62 4.64 9.79
C ALA A 54 9.20 5.24 11.07
N PHE A 55 9.35 6.55 11.11
CA PHE A 55 9.79 7.31 12.28
C PHE A 55 8.71 8.28 12.72
N LEU A 56 8.38 8.25 14.01
CA LEU A 56 7.28 8.98 14.61
C LEU A 56 7.77 9.96 15.67
N ARG A 57 7.21 11.17 15.69
CA ARG A 57 7.35 12.14 16.78
C ARG A 57 6.02 12.83 17.06
N LEU A 58 5.55 12.75 18.30
CA LEU A 58 4.33 13.46 18.73
C LEU A 58 4.50 14.97 18.51
N GLN A 59 3.47 15.61 17.96
CA GLN A 59 3.42 17.06 17.72
C GLN A 59 2.51 17.71 18.77
N GLU A 60 3.03 18.73 19.44
CA GLU A 60 2.27 19.55 20.38
C GLU A 60 1.77 20.85 19.73
N PRO A 61 0.55 21.32 20.05
CA PRO A 61 -0.43 20.69 20.93
C PRO A 61 -1.10 19.47 20.27
N SER A 62 -1.36 18.43 21.07
CA SER A 62 -2.07 17.21 20.64
C SER A 62 -3.40 17.01 21.38
N ASP A 63 -4.42 16.51 20.69
CA ASP A 63 -5.68 16.03 21.28
C ASP A 63 -5.52 14.55 21.66
N GLU A 64 -5.84 14.17 22.90
CA GLU A 64 -5.76 12.78 23.38
C GLU A 64 -6.62 11.83 22.54
N ARG A 65 -7.75 12.30 22.00
CA ARG A 65 -8.65 11.49 21.15
C ARG A 65 -8.26 11.49 19.68
N SER A 66 -7.40 12.43 19.28
CA SER A 66 -6.99 12.62 17.89
C SER A 66 -5.53 13.08 17.78
N PRO A 67 -4.54 12.32 18.29
CA PRO A 67 -3.19 12.81 18.43
C PRO A 67 -2.50 13.05 17.08
N ARG A 68 -1.55 13.98 17.09
CA ARG A 68 -0.86 14.46 15.89
C ARG A 68 0.59 14.02 15.92
N TYR A 69 1.07 13.40 14.84
CA TYR A 69 2.44 12.90 14.74
C TYR A 69 3.11 13.42 13.47
N ARG A 70 4.39 13.77 13.56
CA ARG A 70 5.26 13.84 12.38
C ARG A 70 5.64 12.41 12.02
N LEU A 71 5.48 12.06 10.75
CA LEU A 71 5.79 10.74 10.23
C LEU A 71 6.69 10.86 8.99
N ARG A 72 7.82 10.15 9.02
CA ARG A 72 8.78 10.06 7.92
C ARG A 72 9.03 8.59 7.61
N TRP A 73 9.22 8.25 6.33
CA TRP A 73 9.50 6.89 5.88
C TRP A 73 10.81 6.83 5.15
N PHE A 74 11.59 5.79 5.44
CA PHE A 74 12.86 5.55 4.80
C PHE A 74 12.90 4.12 4.28
N THR A 75 13.28 3.97 3.02
CA THR A 75 13.82 2.71 2.52
C THR A 75 15.29 2.59 2.96
N PRO A 76 15.95 1.44 2.77
CA PRO A 76 17.39 1.32 2.99
C PRO A 76 18.24 2.28 2.13
N VAL A 77 17.66 2.90 1.10
CA VAL A 77 18.38 3.76 0.14
C VAL A 77 18.08 5.24 0.35
N GLN A 78 16.83 5.62 0.64
CA GLN A 78 16.42 7.03 0.70
C GLN A 78 15.13 7.25 1.50
N GLU A 79 14.84 8.52 1.80
CA GLU A 79 13.53 8.93 2.30
C GLU A 79 12.47 8.85 1.18
N PHE A 80 11.28 8.37 1.52
CA PHE A 80 10.18 8.19 0.58
C PHE A 80 8.99 9.12 0.91
N PRO A 81 8.33 9.74 -0.09
CA PRO A 81 7.29 10.75 0.14
C PRO A 81 6.00 10.22 0.77
N LEU A 82 5.65 8.96 0.53
CA LEU A 82 4.37 8.37 0.92
C LEU A 82 4.47 6.84 0.97
N CYS A 83 4.16 6.23 2.12
CA CYS A 83 4.08 4.78 2.25
C CYS A 83 2.79 4.35 2.93
N GLY A 84 1.98 3.52 2.25
CA GLY A 84 0.70 3.04 2.79
C GLY A 84 0.87 2.07 3.96
N HIS A 85 1.66 1.00 3.78
CA HIS A 85 1.74 -0.09 4.76
C HIS A 85 2.44 0.36 6.06
N ALA A 86 3.50 1.16 5.97
CA ALA A 86 4.18 1.70 7.14
C ALA A 86 3.35 2.78 7.87
N THR A 87 2.44 3.47 7.17
CA THR A 87 1.40 4.29 7.82
C THR A 87 0.41 3.43 8.61
N LEU A 88 -0.06 2.31 8.03
CA LEU A 88 -0.95 1.38 8.73
C LEU A 88 -0.27 0.81 9.97
N ALA A 89 0.98 0.34 9.84
CA ALA A 89 1.79 -0.17 10.95
C ALA A 89 1.99 0.88 12.05
N SER A 90 2.32 2.12 11.67
CA SER A 90 2.44 3.24 12.61
C SER A 90 1.12 3.51 13.35
N SER A 91 0.01 3.44 12.63
CA SER A 91 -1.33 3.65 13.19
C SER A 91 -1.71 2.53 14.16
N HIS A 92 -1.39 1.28 13.84
CA HIS A 92 -1.59 0.13 14.73
C HIS A 92 -0.84 0.31 16.04
N TYR A 93 0.46 0.61 15.97
CA TYR A 93 1.25 0.85 17.17
C TYR A 93 0.69 1.98 18.03
N LEU A 94 0.37 3.11 17.39
CA LEU A 94 -0.13 4.27 18.10
C LEU A 94 -1.52 4.05 18.68
N LEU A 95 -2.45 3.46 17.93
CA LEU A 95 -3.82 3.26 18.37
C LEU A 95 -3.91 2.15 19.42
N ASP A 96 -3.15 1.05 19.31
CA ASP A 96 -3.31 -0.09 20.21
C ASP A 96 -2.44 0.00 21.48
N GLU A 97 -1.24 0.59 21.40
CA GLU A 97 -0.30 0.58 22.52
C GLU A 97 -0.08 1.97 23.14
N VAL A 98 -0.02 3.03 22.34
CA VAL A 98 0.37 4.37 22.84
C VAL A 98 -0.86 5.21 23.24
N HIS A 99 -1.93 5.15 22.44
CA HIS A 99 -3.17 5.91 22.58
C HIS A 99 -4.40 5.00 22.42
N PRO A 100 -4.62 4.04 23.34
CA PRO A 100 -5.74 3.08 23.25
C PRO A 100 -7.13 3.73 23.20
N ASP A 101 -7.26 4.94 23.74
CA ASP A 101 -8.52 5.70 23.78
C ASP A 101 -8.71 6.63 22.56
N ALA A 102 -7.73 6.72 21.66
CA ALA A 102 -7.83 7.54 20.46
C ALA A 102 -8.70 6.87 19.39
N ASP A 103 -9.56 7.67 18.73
CA ASP A 103 -10.37 7.20 17.61
C ASP A 103 -9.62 7.36 16.27
N ARG A 104 -8.61 8.24 16.25
CA ARG A 104 -7.91 8.65 15.04
C ARG A 104 -6.52 9.15 15.34
N ILE A 105 -5.58 8.94 14.42
CA ILE A 105 -4.26 9.59 14.39
C ILE A 105 -4.21 10.52 13.17
N THR A 106 -3.60 11.69 13.32
CA THR A 106 -3.27 12.57 12.19
C THR A 106 -1.76 12.63 12.01
N PHE A 107 -1.28 12.35 10.80
CA PHE A 107 0.13 12.41 10.46
C PHE A 107 0.47 13.64 9.62
N GLU A 108 1.49 14.38 10.02
CA GLU A 108 2.17 15.39 9.22
C GLU A 108 3.30 14.72 8.43
N THR A 109 3.21 14.76 7.11
CA THR A 109 4.11 14.02 6.20
C THR A 109 4.55 14.89 5.04
N MET A 110 5.58 14.46 4.29
CA MET A 110 6.04 15.19 3.11
C MET A 110 4.97 15.30 2.01
N SER A 111 4.05 14.34 1.95
CA SER A 111 2.92 14.34 1.01
C SER A 111 1.68 15.08 1.53
N GLY A 112 1.80 15.79 2.65
CA GLY A 112 0.69 16.48 3.33
C GLY A 112 0.08 15.65 4.46
N PRO A 113 -1.05 16.11 5.03
CA PRO A 113 -1.68 15.44 6.15
C PRO A 113 -2.34 14.12 5.72
N LEU A 114 -2.13 13.07 6.52
CA LEU A 114 -2.83 11.79 6.40
C LEU A 114 -3.60 11.51 7.69
N THR A 115 -4.70 10.77 7.60
CA THR A 115 -5.44 10.33 8.79
C THR A 115 -5.61 8.83 8.80
N ALA A 116 -5.49 8.26 9.99
CA ALA A 116 -5.78 6.86 10.27
C ALA A 116 -6.86 6.80 11.35
N ALA A 117 -7.99 6.17 11.07
CA ALA A 117 -9.08 6.07 12.01
C ALA A 117 -9.32 4.60 12.39
N ARG A 118 -9.58 4.37 13.68
CA ARG A 118 -10.04 3.07 14.15
C ARG A 118 -11.46 2.83 13.60
N ARG A 119 -11.70 1.64 13.07
CA ARG A 119 -13.01 1.13 12.65
C ARG A 119 -13.41 -0.04 13.54
N GLU A 120 -14.37 -0.87 13.13
CA GLU A 120 -14.74 -2.11 13.85
C GLU A 120 -13.49 -2.85 14.37
N PRO A 121 -13.59 -3.67 15.45
CA PRO A 121 -12.42 -4.07 16.24
C PRO A 121 -11.21 -4.45 15.36
N ASP A 122 -10.10 -3.77 15.62
CA ASP A 122 -8.77 -3.95 15.00
C ASP A 122 -8.59 -3.47 13.54
N LEU A 123 -9.67 -3.04 12.86
CA LEU A 123 -9.58 -2.48 11.52
C LEU A 123 -9.16 -1.01 11.53
N ILE A 124 -8.13 -0.67 10.76
CA ILE A 124 -7.65 0.71 10.61
C ILE A 124 -7.95 1.20 9.21
N GLU A 125 -8.58 2.37 9.12
CA GLU A 125 -8.89 3.06 7.87
C GLU A 125 -7.92 4.22 7.63
N LEU A 126 -7.16 4.15 6.55
CA LEU A 126 -6.28 5.20 6.07
C LEU A 126 -6.96 5.99 4.95
N ASP A 127 -6.82 7.31 4.98
CA ASP A 127 -7.36 8.20 3.95
C ASP A 127 -6.25 8.75 3.05
N PHE A 128 -6.24 8.34 1.77
CA PHE A 128 -5.24 8.74 0.76
C PHE A 128 -5.89 9.48 -0.43
N PRO A 129 -5.12 10.32 -1.15
CA PRO A 129 -5.56 10.84 -2.43
C PRO A 129 -5.74 9.70 -3.45
N ALA A 130 -6.81 9.76 -4.24
CA ALA A 130 -7.00 8.88 -5.38
C ALA A 130 -5.99 9.23 -6.50
N ASP A 131 -5.56 8.23 -7.26
CA ASP A 131 -4.83 8.43 -8.52
C ASP A 131 -5.68 7.95 -9.70
N ASP A 132 -6.34 8.89 -10.37
CA ASP A 132 -7.20 8.63 -11.53
C ASP A 132 -6.44 8.62 -12.87
N SER A 133 -5.11 8.73 -12.85
CA SER A 133 -4.30 8.78 -14.08
C SER A 133 -4.39 7.50 -14.93
N ALA A 134 -4.76 6.37 -14.33
CA ALA A 134 -5.04 5.12 -15.06
C ALA A 134 -6.44 5.06 -15.70
N VAL A 135 -7.35 5.98 -15.37
CA VAL A 135 -8.70 6.08 -15.96
C VAL A 135 -8.66 6.82 -17.29
N ALA A 136 -7.73 7.77 -17.43
CA ALA A 136 -7.54 8.53 -18.66
C ALA A 136 -7.29 7.60 -19.86
N PRO A 137 -7.64 8.02 -21.10
CA PRO A 137 -7.31 7.26 -22.30
C PRO A 137 -5.82 6.92 -22.29
N ALA A 138 -5.50 5.63 -22.46
CA ALA A 138 -4.13 5.17 -22.44
C ALA A 138 -3.30 6.01 -23.43
N GLU A 139 -2.13 6.49 -23.00
CA GLU A 139 -1.11 6.89 -23.96
C GLU A 139 -0.94 5.72 -24.94
N ALA A 140 -0.85 6.00 -26.25
CA ALA A 140 -0.67 4.96 -27.24
C ALA A 140 0.65 4.24 -26.96
N LEU A 141 0.56 3.08 -26.32
CA LEU A 141 1.69 2.22 -26.07
C LEU A 141 1.96 1.41 -27.33
N ASP A 142 3.23 1.27 -27.69
CA ASP A 142 3.63 0.32 -28.71
C ASP A 142 3.41 -1.10 -28.20
N GLU A 143 2.32 -1.71 -28.64
CA GLU A 143 1.87 -3.04 -28.24
C GLU A 143 2.96 -4.09 -28.46
N ALA A 144 3.75 -3.99 -29.54
CA ALA A 144 4.83 -4.92 -29.81
C ALA A 144 5.96 -4.82 -28.78
N THR A 145 6.37 -3.59 -28.44
CA THR A 145 7.39 -3.35 -27.41
C THR A 145 6.91 -3.83 -26.03
N TYR A 146 5.67 -3.54 -25.65
CA TYR A 146 5.13 -3.99 -24.36
C TYR A 146 4.96 -5.50 -24.31
N SER A 147 4.47 -6.12 -25.38
CA SER A 147 4.37 -7.58 -25.47
C SER A 147 5.74 -8.24 -25.32
N ALA A 148 6.78 -7.69 -25.96
CA ALA A 148 8.15 -8.21 -25.86
C ALA A 148 8.75 -8.01 -24.45
N LEU A 149 8.43 -6.91 -23.77
CA LEU A 149 8.83 -6.69 -22.38
C LEU A 149 8.11 -7.67 -21.44
N MET A 150 6.80 -7.83 -21.58
CA MET A 150 6.01 -8.73 -20.74
C MET A 150 6.41 -10.20 -20.92
N ALA A 151 6.79 -10.61 -22.14
CA ALA A 151 7.35 -11.94 -22.39
C ALA A 151 8.67 -12.21 -21.62
N GLN A 152 9.43 -11.17 -21.27
CA GLN A 152 10.64 -11.32 -20.43
C GLN A 152 10.29 -11.44 -18.94
N VAL A 153 9.19 -10.82 -18.50
CA VAL A 153 8.69 -10.98 -17.12
C VAL A 153 8.16 -12.40 -16.92
N ASN A 154 7.34 -12.88 -17.86
CA ASN A 154 6.81 -14.23 -17.91
C ASN A 154 6.24 -14.48 -19.33
N ASP A 155 6.59 -15.62 -19.93
CA ASP A 155 6.30 -15.94 -21.33
C ASP A 155 4.81 -16.16 -21.64
N GLU A 156 3.98 -16.43 -20.62
CA GLU A 156 2.54 -16.57 -20.74
C GLU A 156 1.80 -15.21 -20.69
N LEU A 157 2.43 -14.16 -20.13
CA LEU A 157 1.78 -12.85 -19.95
C LEU A 157 1.23 -12.24 -21.23
N PRO A 158 1.95 -12.22 -22.38
CA PRO A 158 1.42 -11.62 -23.61
C PRO A 158 0.05 -12.15 -24.02
N ALA A 159 -0.22 -13.44 -23.80
CA ALA A 159 -1.50 -14.07 -24.12
C ALA A 159 -2.58 -13.80 -23.06
N ALA A 160 -2.19 -13.45 -21.84
CA ALA A 160 -3.09 -13.19 -20.72
C ALA A 160 -3.46 -11.70 -20.57
N ILE A 161 -2.81 -10.77 -21.27
CA ILE A 161 -3.08 -9.33 -21.11
C ILE A 161 -4.44 -8.94 -21.68
N VAL A 162 -5.28 -8.33 -20.84
CA VAL A 162 -6.58 -7.75 -21.20
C VAL A 162 -6.44 -6.26 -21.47
N ALA A 163 -5.65 -5.56 -20.67
CA ALA A 163 -5.43 -4.12 -20.80
C ALA A 163 -4.14 -3.68 -20.12
N VAL A 164 -3.51 -2.63 -20.68
CA VAL A 164 -2.39 -1.93 -20.05
C VAL A 164 -2.78 -0.46 -19.86
N ARG A 165 -2.45 0.11 -18.70
CA ARG A 165 -2.61 1.54 -18.39
C ARG A 165 -1.35 2.10 -17.76
N VAL A 166 -0.99 3.31 -18.17
CA VAL A 166 0.11 4.05 -17.56
C VAL A 166 -0.47 5.07 -16.60
N ALA A 167 -0.14 4.93 -15.33
CA ALA A 167 -0.40 5.92 -14.30
C ALA A 167 0.86 6.78 -14.06
N LYS A 168 0.76 7.72 -13.12
CA LYS A 168 1.87 8.63 -12.79
C LYS A 168 3.15 7.87 -12.40
N LEU A 169 3.05 6.94 -11.46
CA LEU A 169 4.18 6.14 -10.94
C LEU A 169 4.05 4.63 -11.24
N ALA A 170 2.96 4.20 -11.86
CA ALA A 170 2.65 2.79 -12.05
C ALA A 170 2.34 2.44 -13.51
N VAL A 171 2.57 1.20 -13.90
CA VAL A 171 1.98 0.58 -15.09
C VAL A 171 1.03 -0.51 -14.62
N VAL A 172 -0.27 -0.34 -14.86
CA VAL A 172 -1.28 -1.37 -14.55
C VAL A 172 -1.36 -2.34 -15.73
N VAL A 173 -1.15 -3.62 -15.45
CA VAL A 173 -1.24 -4.73 -16.39
C VAL A 173 -2.37 -5.63 -15.93
N GLU A 174 -3.54 -5.48 -16.54
CA GLU A 174 -4.69 -6.33 -16.25
C GLU A 174 -4.61 -7.62 -17.06
N LEU A 175 -4.75 -8.74 -16.36
CA LEU A 175 -4.70 -10.09 -16.89
C LEU A 175 -6.08 -10.74 -16.94
N THR A 176 -6.21 -11.78 -17.74
CA THR A 176 -7.40 -12.62 -17.79
C THR A 176 -7.61 -13.32 -16.45
N SER A 177 -8.87 -13.61 -16.12
CA SER A 177 -9.24 -14.17 -14.82
C SER A 177 -8.90 -15.67 -14.65
N ASP A 178 -8.42 -16.32 -15.71
CA ASP A 178 -7.92 -17.70 -15.75
C ASP A 178 -6.39 -17.80 -15.59
N PHE A 179 -5.67 -16.68 -15.66
CA PHE A 179 -4.23 -16.65 -15.35
C PHE A 179 -4.00 -16.92 -13.85
N ASN A 180 -3.03 -17.75 -13.50
CA ASN A 180 -2.69 -18.01 -12.10
C ASN A 180 -1.66 -16.99 -11.58
N LEU A 181 -2.06 -15.73 -11.43
CA LEU A 181 -1.17 -14.66 -10.97
C LEU A 181 -0.55 -14.94 -9.58
N ALA A 182 -1.30 -15.60 -8.69
CA ALA A 182 -0.90 -15.85 -7.31
C ALA A 182 0.36 -16.72 -7.18
N ASP A 183 0.55 -17.66 -8.13
CA ASP A 183 1.68 -18.59 -8.13
C ASP A 183 2.61 -18.41 -9.35
N ALA A 184 2.34 -17.42 -10.21
CA ALA A 184 3.17 -17.10 -11.36
C ALA A 184 4.61 -16.79 -10.95
N LYS A 185 5.58 -17.15 -11.78
CA LYS A 185 6.96 -16.68 -11.62
C LYS A 185 7.12 -15.43 -12.48
N LEU A 186 7.40 -14.30 -11.83
CA LEU A 186 7.58 -13.01 -12.50
C LEU A 186 9.03 -12.58 -12.31
N ASP A 187 9.73 -12.39 -13.42
CA ASP A 187 11.09 -11.83 -13.42
C ASP A 187 11.02 -10.30 -13.53
N ALA A 188 11.40 -9.61 -12.45
CA ALA A 188 11.42 -8.15 -12.42
C ALA A 188 12.70 -7.55 -13.03
N THR A 189 13.70 -8.36 -13.39
CA THR A 189 15.03 -7.88 -13.84
C THR A 189 14.93 -6.99 -15.07
N CYS A 190 14.08 -7.33 -16.04
CA CYS A 190 13.86 -6.52 -17.23
C CYS A 190 13.15 -5.20 -16.94
N LEU A 191 12.61 -5.01 -15.74
CA LEU A 191 11.91 -3.80 -15.31
C LEU A 191 12.84 -2.81 -14.57
N ALA A 192 14.10 -3.18 -14.32
CA ALA A 192 15.04 -2.38 -13.51
C ALA A 192 15.37 -0.98 -14.06
N THR A 193 15.17 -0.77 -15.37
CA THR A 193 15.37 0.54 -16.01
C THR A 193 14.09 1.38 -16.06
N SER A 194 12.96 0.84 -15.60
CA SER A 194 11.70 1.56 -15.54
C SER A 194 11.74 2.60 -14.44
N SER A 195 11.18 3.79 -14.69
CA SER A 195 10.91 4.79 -13.66
C SER A 195 9.57 4.58 -12.95
N ARG A 196 8.85 3.51 -13.29
CA ARG A 196 7.54 3.13 -12.76
C ARG A 196 7.55 1.69 -12.28
N TYR A 197 6.84 1.43 -11.18
CA TYR A 197 6.54 0.07 -10.76
C TYR A 197 5.39 -0.52 -11.61
N PHE A 198 5.30 -1.84 -11.65
CA PHE A 198 4.32 -2.58 -12.44
C PHE A 198 3.31 -3.24 -11.50
N VAL A 199 2.03 -3.01 -11.76
CA VAL A 199 0.90 -3.58 -11.02
C VAL A 199 0.24 -4.62 -11.92
N PHE A 200 0.59 -5.88 -11.72
CA PHE A 200 -0.11 -7.00 -12.34
C PHE A 200 -1.39 -7.24 -11.56
N THR A 201 -2.53 -7.25 -12.23
CA THR A 201 -3.83 -7.43 -11.57
C THR A 201 -4.75 -8.32 -12.37
N GLN A 202 -5.63 -9.04 -11.69
CA GLN A 202 -6.70 -9.80 -12.30
C GLN A 202 -7.95 -9.73 -11.44
N ILE A 203 -9.12 -9.81 -12.10
CA ILE A 203 -10.39 -9.98 -11.40
C ILE A 203 -10.50 -11.45 -10.98
N CYS A 204 -10.83 -11.69 -9.71
CA CYS A 204 -10.90 -13.04 -9.15
C CYS A 204 -12.16 -13.77 -9.63
N SER A 205 -11.99 -15.00 -10.13
CA SER A 205 -13.11 -15.86 -10.50
C SER A 205 -13.76 -16.51 -9.26
N GLY A 206 -14.40 -15.72 -8.39
CA GLY A 206 -15.01 -16.16 -7.13
C GLY A 206 -14.07 -16.10 -5.92
N GLY A 207 -14.60 -16.45 -4.73
CA GLY A 207 -13.88 -16.34 -3.45
C GLY A 207 -14.12 -15.03 -2.70
N ALA A 208 -13.31 -14.77 -1.67
CA ALA A 208 -13.48 -13.61 -0.78
C ALA A 208 -12.98 -12.28 -1.40
N ALA A 209 -12.03 -12.33 -2.34
CA ALA A 209 -11.45 -11.15 -2.98
C ALA A 209 -12.12 -10.86 -4.33
N HIS A 210 -12.25 -9.58 -4.68
CA HIS A 210 -12.70 -9.13 -6.00
C HIS A 210 -11.53 -9.06 -7.00
N ILE A 211 -10.36 -8.63 -6.54
CA ILE A 211 -9.15 -8.55 -7.37
C ILE A 211 -7.94 -9.14 -6.65
N TYR A 212 -7.03 -9.68 -7.44
CA TYR A 212 -5.70 -10.09 -7.01
C TYR A 212 -4.66 -9.19 -7.65
N THR A 213 -3.60 -8.86 -6.92
CA THR A 213 -2.51 -8.00 -7.40
C THR A 213 -1.14 -8.57 -7.06
N ARG A 214 -0.15 -8.24 -7.90
CA ARG A 214 1.28 -8.35 -7.59
C ARG A 214 1.97 -7.10 -8.10
N VAL A 215 2.85 -6.54 -7.28
CA VAL A 215 3.52 -5.28 -7.58
C VAL A 215 5.01 -5.51 -7.67
N LEU A 216 5.58 -5.22 -8.83
CA LEU A 216 7.01 -5.34 -9.09
C LEU A 216 7.64 -3.97 -9.29
N ASP A 217 8.73 -3.70 -8.59
CA ASP A 217 9.62 -2.57 -8.86
C ASP A 217 11.02 -3.10 -9.10
N GLY A 218 11.40 -3.22 -10.38
CA GLY A 218 12.70 -3.79 -10.74
C GLY A 218 13.89 -2.93 -10.32
N ALA A 219 13.68 -1.66 -9.98
CA ALA A 219 14.75 -0.75 -9.57
C ALA A 219 15.12 -0.91 -8.09
N GLU A 220 14.26 -1.55 -7.30
CA GLU A 220 14.40 -1.69 -5.85
C GLU A 220 15.14 -2.98 -5.46
N ALA A 221 15.77 -2.95 -4.27
CA ALA A 221 16.51 -4.10 -3.74
C ALA A 221 15.59 -5.31 -3.45
N CYS A 222 14.33 -5.05 -3.09
CA CYS A 222 13.30 -6.06 -2.93
C CYS A 222 12.26 -5.87 -4.04
N PRO A 223 12.40 -6.59 -5.17
CA PRO A 223 11.74 -6.23 -6.41
C PRO A 223 10.24 -6.55 -6.44
N GLU A 224 9.72 -7.25 -5.43
CA GLU A 224 8.29 -7.47 -5.25
C GLU A 224 7.84 -6.93 -3.89
N ASP A 225 6.88 -6.02 -3.93
CA ASP A 225 6.27 -5.46 -2.72
C ASP A 225 5.10 -6.35 -2.25
N PRO A 226 5.08 -6.86 -1.00
CA PRO A 226 4.02 -7.77 -0.54
C PRO A 226 2.62 -7.17 -0.60
N VAL A 227 2.46 -5.91 -0.16
CA VAL A 227 1.17 -5.20 -0.19
C VAL A 227 1.38 -3.70 -0.39
N THR A 228 0.93 -3.17 -1.53
CA THR A 228 1.22 -1.80 -1.96
C THR A 228 -0.03 -0.94 -1.90
N GLY A 229 -0.14 -0.10 -0.88
CA GLY A 229 -1.29 0.81 -0.72
C GLY A 229 -1.44 1.81 -1.87
N SER A 230 -0.34 2.34 -2.40
CA SER A 230 -0.34 3.30 -3.51
C SER A 230 -0.87 2.67 -4.81
N ALA A 231 -0.52 1.41 -5.11
CA ALA A 231 -1.09 0.68 -6.25
C ALA A 231 -2.62 0.61 -6.16
N HIS A 232 -3.16 0.41 -4.95
CA HIS A 232 -4.61 0.35 -4.75
C HIS A 232 -5.29 1.72 -4.84
N CYS A 233 -4.57 2.82 -4.65
CA CYS A 233 -5.06 4.17 -4.93
C CYS A 233 -5.24 4.42 -6.45
N VAL A 234 -4.51 3.68 -7.30
CA VAL A 234 -4.66 3.66 -8.76
C VAL A 234 -5.75 2.67 -9.20
N LEU A 235 -5.79 1.49 -8.57
CA LEU A 235 -6.72 0.43 -8.94
C LEU A 235 -8.18 0.74 -8.56
N ALA A 236 -8.41 1.49 -7.48
CA ALA A 236 -9.78 1.82 -7.08
C ALA A 236 -10.52 2.62 -8.17
N PRO A 237 -10.00 3.77 -8.66
CA PRO A 237 -10.61 4.46 -9.79
C PRO A 237 -10.66 3.58 -11.06
N TYR A 238 -9.59 2.84 -11.36
CA TYR A 238 -9.54 1.99 -12.56
C TYR A 238 -10.69 0.97 -12.61
N PHE A 239 -10.98 0.29 -11.50
CA PHE A 239 -12.02 -0.74 -11.43
C PHE A 239 -13.41 -0.23 -11.02
N LEU A 240 -13.51 0.87 -10.27
CA LEU A 240 -14.79 1.38 -9.75
C LEU A 240 -15.40 2.52 -10.58
N ASP A 241 -14.65 3.15 -11.48
CA ASP A 241 -15.20 4.14 -12.40
C ASP A 241 -16.07 3.48 -13.47
N SER A 242 -17.35 3.84 -13.45
CA SER A 242 -18.37 3.31 -14.38
C SER A 242 -18.08 3.58 -15.86
N SER A 243 -17.18 4.50 -16.18
CA SER A 243 -16.75 4.79 -17.56
C SER A 243 -15.69 3.81 -18.07
N THR A 244 -15.04 3.03 -17.20
CA THR A 244 -13.95 2.14 -17.62
C THR A 244 -14.47 0.78 -18.09
N ALA A 245 -13.78 0.21 -19.09
CA ALA A 245 -14.04 -1.17 -19.49
C ALA A 245 -13.73 -2.19 -18.38
N ALA A 246 -12.82 -1.84 -17.46
CA ALA A 246 -12.46 -2.67 -16.31
C ALA A 246 -13.62 -2.78 -15.31
N ASN A 247 -14.37 -1.69 -15.06
CA ASN A 247 -15.58 -1.75 -14.26
C ASN A 247 -16.63 -2.69 -14.87
N GLY A 248 -16.84 -2.61 -16.19
CA GLY A 248 -17.74 -3.53 -16.88
C GLY A 248 -17.33 -5.00 -16.76
N ARG A 249 -16.01 -5.31 -16.74
CA ARG A 249 -15.50 -6.68 -16.48
C ARG A 249 -15.70 -7.08 -15.03
N LEU A 250 -15.38 -6.19 -14.09
CA LEU A 250 -15.54 -6.41 -12.66
C LEU A 250 -17.00 -6.76 -12.32
N LEU A 251 -17.96 -5.96 -12.79
CA LEU A 251 -19.39 -6.18 -12.50
C LEU A 251 -19.96 -7.44 -13.14
N ARG A 252 -19.35 -7.94 -14.22
CA ARG A 252 -19.73 -9.25 -14.79
C ARG A 252 -19.32 -10.40 -13.87
N GLN A 253 -18.18 -10.28 -13.20
CA GLN A 253 -17.66 -11.30 -12.29
C GLN A 253 -18.24 -11.17 -10.87
N HIS A 254 -18.51 -9.93 -10.45
CA HIS A 254 -18.97 -9.55 -9.12
C HIS A 254 -20.22 -8.66 -9.19
N PRO A 255 -21.38 -9.21 -9.60
CA PRO A 255 -22.61 -8.43 -9.77
C PRO A 255 -23.16 -7.86 -8.46
N GLU A 256 -22.73 -8.35 -7.30
CA GLU A 256 -23.03 -7.78 -5.99
C GLU A 256 -22.49 -6.36 -5.81
N LEU A 257 -21.41 -6.01 -6.53
CA LEU A 257 -20.85 -4.65 -6.57
C LEU A 257 -21.72 -3.69 -7.37
N ALA A 258 -22.66 -4.20 -8.18
CA ALA A 258 -23.64 -3.41 -8.90
C ALA A 258 -24.79 -3.03 -7.95
N ARG A 259 -24.59 -2.07 -7.04
CA ARG A 259 -25.69 -1.47 -6.26
C ARG A 259 -25.63 0.06 -6.16
N LYS A 260 -26.84 0.61 -5.98
CA LYS A 260 -27.32 1.96 -6.32
C LYS A 260 -26.58 3.06 -5.56
N GLN A 261 -26.34 4.17 -6.27
CA GLN A 261 -25.72 5.44 -5.84
C GLN A 261 -26.31 6.12 -4.58
N SER A 262 -27.14 5.48 -3.75
CA SER A 262 -27.86 6.18 -2.68
C SER A 262 -27.25 6.08 -1.28
N ASP A 263 -26.67 4.97 -0.80
CA ASP A 263 -26.40 4.89 0.67
C ASP A 263 -25.11 4.19 1.14
N ALA A 264 -24.30 3.55 0.28
CA ALA A 264 -22.98 3.05 0.67
C ALA A 264 -22.01 3.03 -0.53
N PRO A 265 -20.77 3.50 -0.37
CA PRO A 265 -19.74 3.40 -1.40
C PRO A 265 -19.33 1.93 -1.61
N SER A 266 -19.20 1.51 -2.87
CA SER A 266 -18.73 0.14 -3.19
C SER A 266 -17.27 -0.01 -2.79
N SER A 267 -16.96 -1.02 -1.97
CA SER A 267 -15.59 -1.36 -1.60
C SER A 267 -15.07 -2.59 -2.36
N LEU A 268 -13.81 -2.52 -2.75
CA LEU A 268 -13.06 -3.63 -3.31
C LEU A 268 -12.35 -4.39 -2.19
N ARG A 269 -12.63 -5.68 -2.05
CA ARG A 269 -11.80 -6.60 -1.28
C ARG A 269 -10.65 -7.06 -2.17
N CYS A 270 -9.44 -6.72 -1.78
CA CYS A 270 -8.23 -6.94 -2.58
C CYS A 270 -7.33 -7.92 -1.85
N ARG A 271 -6.62 -8.76 -2.62
CA ARG A 271 -5.48 -9.54 -2.13
C ARG A 271 -4.26 -9.18 -2.94
N GLN A 272 -3.13 -9.04 -2.27
CA GLN A 272 -1.84 -8.83 -2.93
C GLN A 272 -0.83 -9.86 -2.47
N GLY A 273 0.09 -10.20 -3.37
CA GLY A 273 1.40 -10.75 -3.01
C GLY A 273 1.71 -12.10 -3.64
N GLY A 274 2.98 -12.48 -3.64
CA GLY A 274 3.46 -13.80 -4.05
C GLY A 274 3.76 -14.68 -2.83
N PRO A 275 5.03 -14.79 -2.39
CA PRO A 275 5.41 -15.59 -1.22
C PRO A 275 4.82 -15.07 0.11
N ARG A 276 4.70 -13.74 0.23
CA ARG A 276 4.07 -13.08 1.37
C ARG A 276 2.83 -12.36 0.88
N ARG A 277 1.69 -12.62 1.52
CA ARG A 277 0.37 -12.22 1.03
C ARG A 277 -0.35 -11.39 2.08
N GLY A 278 -1.10 -10.40 1.63
CA GLY A 278 -1.97 -9.63 2.50
C GLY A 278 -3.31 -9.32 1.84
N GLN A 279 -4.18 -8.72 2.65
CA GLN A 279 -5.53 -8.34 2.25
C GLN A 279 -5.84 -6.92 2.70
N LEU A 280 -6.59 -6.22 1.88
CA LEU A 280 -7.03 -4.87 2.14
C LEU A 280 -8.37 -4.61 1.50
N GLU A 281 -9.17 -3.77 2.14
CA GLU A 281 -10.41 -3.25 1.58
C GLU A 281 -10.18 -1.82 1.09
N VAL A 282 -10.70 -1.51 -0.10
CA VAL A 282 -10.44 -0.26 -0.80
C VAL A 282 -11.77 0.37 -1.18
N GLU A 283 -12.00 1.59 -0.73
CA GLU A 283 -13.19 2.35 -1.08
C GLU A 283 -12.80 3.59 -1.87
N TRP A 284 -13.46 3.82 -3.01
CA TRP A 284 -13.22 5.02 -3.81
C TRP A 284 -14.31 6.07 -3.59
N ARG A 285 -13.92 7.17 -2.96
CA ARG A 285 -14.75 8.36 -2.75
C ARG A 285 -14.50 9.36 -3.86
N TRP A 286 -15.06 9.07 -5.03
CA TRP A 286 -14.85 9.82 -6.28
C TRP A 286 -15.18 11.32 -6.17
N ARG A 287 -16.20 11.71 -5.38
CA ARG A 287 -16.60 13.12 -5.21
C ARG A 287 -15.51 13.99 -4.58
N ASP A 288 -14.71 13.38 -3.71
CA ASP A 288 -13.71 14.08 -2.91
C ASP A 288 -12.28 13.76 -3.40
N GLY A 289 -12.15 12.94 -4.45
CA GLY A 289 -10.87 12.50 -4.99
C GLY A 289 -10.05 11.68 -3.99
N ARG A 290 -10.71 10.87 -3.15
CA ARG A 290 -10.06 10.09 -2.06
C ARG A 290 -10.23 8.59 -2.26
N VAL A 291 -9.26 7.85 -1.76
CA VAL A 291 -9.33 6.39 -1.60
C VAL A 291 -9.11 6.08 -0.12
N LEU A 292 -10.06 5.34 0.47
CA LEU A 292 -9.91 4.81 1.81
C LEU A 292 -9.36 3.39 1.72
N LEU A 293 -8.24 3.14 2.39
CA LEU A 293 -7.63 1.82 2.51
C LEU A 293 -7.86 1.30 3.91
N ARG A 294 -8.40 0.09 4.03
CA ARG A 294 -8.63 -0.56 5.32
C ARG A 294 -7.85 -1.84 5.42
N GLY A 295 -7.25 -2.08 6.57
CA GLY A 295 -6.53 -3.29 6.86
C GLY A 295 -6.23 -3.44 8.33
N ASN A 296 -5.94 -4.67 8.71
CA ASN A 296 -5.46 -5.03 10.04
C ASN A 296 -3.93 -5.06 10.04
N ALA A 297 -3.34 -5.08 11.22
CA ALA A 297 -1.91 -5.23 11.39
C ALA A 297 -1.58 -6.04 12.64
N VAL A 298 -0.40 -6.64 12.66
CA VAL A 298 0.07 -7.49 13.75
C VAL A 298 1.47 -7.08 14.16
N THR A 299 1.66 -6.65 15.41
CA THR A 299 3.00 -6.51 16.01
C THR A 299 3.66 -7.89 16.14
N VAL A 300 4.81 -8.08 15.48
CA VAL A 300 5.55 -9.35 15.48
C VAL A 300 6.87 -9.30 16.24
N MET A 301 7.46 -8.12 16.42
CA MET A 301 8.65 -7.92 17.26
C MET A 301 8.59 -6.58 17.97
N GLU A 302 9.17 -6.49 19.16
CA GLU A 302 9.26 -5.26 19.94
C GLU A 302 10.63 -5.12 20.62
N GLY A 303 11.09 -3.89 20.79
CA GLY A 303 12.35 -3.63 21.48
C GLY A 303 12.63 -2.16 21.70
N ASN A 304 13.87 -1.87 22.10
CA ASN A 304 14.38 -0.50 22.26
C ASN A 304 15.75 -0.39 21.60
N ILE A 305 15.96 0.69 20.85
CA ILE A 305 17.22 0.98 20.18
C ILE A 305 18.22 1.56 21.18
N GLY A 306 19.45 1.05 21.17
CA GLY A 306 20.57 1.59 21.95
C GLY A 306 21.24 2.75 21.21
N LEU A 307 20.69 3.96 21.39
CA LEU A 307 21.19 5.21 20.81
C LEU A 307 22.02 6.03 21.81
#